data_AF-A0A0J7IZG8-F1
#
_entry.id   AF-A0A0J7IZG8-F1
#
_cell.length_a   1.000
_cell.length_b   1.000
_cell.length_c   1.000
_cell.angle_alpha   90.00
_cell.angle_beta   90.00
_cell.angle_gamma   90.00
#
_symmetry.space_group_name_H-M   'P 1'
#
loop_
_entity.id
_entity.type
_entity.pdbx_description
1 polymer ?
#
loop_
_entity_poly.entity_id
_entity_poly.type
_entity_poly.pdbx_seq_one_letter_code
_entity_poly.pdbx_strand_id
1 'polypeptide(L)'
;MNNEFANESPKKDFGFILALGALLFFSLMGIGIDTDEFAQHTEMNIPIWYFYLIYFVDLLMVVGLVLIYFYRKIGAFLFPAAVVFHFLFHNYYLSTFLYTDVTNMFLYVGVGLLAIIPKWQFFK
;
A
#
# COMPACT_ATOMS: atom_id res chain seq x y z
N MET A 1 -19.01 -0.40 -23.03
CA MET A 1 -17.74 -0.52 -22.27
C MET A 1 -16.64 -0.05 -23.20
N ASN A 2 -15.87 0.96 -22.81
CA ASN A 2 -14.92 1.63 -23.71
C ASN A 2 -13.90 0.63 -24.27
N ASN A 3 -13.76 0.62 -25.60
CA ASN A 3 -12.93 -0.30 -26.38
C ASN A 3 -11.42 -0.12 -26.18
N GLU A 4 -10.98 0.84 -25.36
CA GLU A 4 -9.57 1.26 -25.27
C GLU A 4 -8.64 0.18 -24.68
N PHE A 5 -9.18 -0.75 -23.88
CA PHE A 5 -8.41 -1.87 -23.31
C PHE A 5 -8.94 -3.26 -23.72
N ALA A 6 -9.74 -3.35 -24.79
CA ALA A 6 -10.36 -4.63 -25.18
C ALA A 6 -9.35 -5.73 -25.54
N ASN A 7 -8.13 -5.35 -25.94
CA ASN A 7 -7.04 -6.27 -26.31
C ASN A 7 -6.10 -6.61 -25.16
N GLU A 8 -6.33 -6.08 -23.95
CA GLU A 8 -5.50 -6.40 -22.79
C GLU A 8 -5.63 -7.87 -22.40
N SER A 9 -4.55 -8.43 -21.86
CA SER A 9 -4.49 -9.81 -21.41
C SER A 9 -4.51 -9.88 -19.88
N PRO A 10 -5.15 -10.91 -19.28
CA PRO A 10 -5.06 -11.15 -17.84
C PRO A 10 -3.65 -11.60 -17.42
N LYS A 11 -2.76 -11.88 -18.38
CA LYS A 11 -1.37 -12.23 -18.09
C LYS A 11 -0.68 -11.08 -17.35
N LYS A 12 -0.03 -11.43 -16.24
CA LYS A 12 0.79 -10.52 -15.45
C LYS A 12 2.11 -10.32 -16.20
N ASP A 13 2.17 -9.25 -16.97
CA ASP A 13 3.42 -8.86 -17.62
C ASP A 13 4.46 -8.40 -16.59
N PHE A 14 5.69 -8.24 -17.06
CA PHE A 14 6.80 -7.85 -16.20
C PHE A 14 6.60 -6.46 -15.59
N GLY A 15 5.96 -5.53 -16.32
CA GLY A 15 5.66 -4.19 -15.82
C GLY A 15 4.70 -4.21 -14.64
N PHE A 16 3.62 -5.00 -14.73
CA PHE A 16 2.67 -5.23 -13.65
C PHE A 16 3.35 -5.83 -12.40
N ILE A 17 4.21 -6.84 -12.60
CA ILE A 17 4.92 -7.48 -11.50
C ILE A 17 5.91 -6.51 -10.85
N LEU A 18 6.68 -5.75 -11.65
CA LEU A 18 7.60 -4.74 -11.12
C LEU A 18 6.88 -3.61 -10.40
N ALA A 19 5.74 -3.16 -10.92
CA ALA A 19 4.93 -2.12 -10.30
C ALA A 19 4.43 -2.55 -8.92
N LEU A 20 3.89 -3.77 -8.80
CA LEU A 20 3.50 -4.33 -7.51
C LEU A 20 4.70 -4.62 -6.61
N GLY A 21 5.82 -5.05 -7.18
CA GLY A 21 7.07 -5.28 -6.45
C GLY A 21 7.63 -4.00 -5.85
N ALA A 22 7.58 -2.88 -6.59
CA ALA A 22 7.97 -1.57 -6.10
C ALA A 22 7.05 -1.12 -4.95
N LEU A 23 5.73 -1.21 -5.13
CA LEU A 23 4.78 -0.91 -4.05
C LEU A 23 5.01 -1.76 -2.80
N LEU A 24 5.27 -3.05 -2.98
CA LEU A 24 5.57 -3.95 -1.88
C LEU A 24 6.87 -3.54 -1.19
N PHE A 25 7.93 -3.23 -1.94
CA PHE A 25 9.20 -2.79 -1.38
C PHE A 25 9.06 -1.54 -0.52
N PHE A 26 8.37 -0.50 -1.01
CA PHE A 26 8.14 0.71 -0.22
C PHE A 26 7.17 0.51 0.95
N SER A 27 6.21 -0.42 0.85
CA SER A 27 5.37 -0.81 1.99
C SER A 27 6.18 -1.53 3.07
N LEU A 28 7.10 -2.43 2.68
CA LEU A 28 8.03 -3.08 3.60
C LEU A 28 9.02 -2.11 4.25
N MET A 29 9.42 -1.06 3.53
CA MET A 29 10.21 0.03 4.13
C MET A 29 9.42 0.78 5.21
N GLY A 30 8.11 1.02 4.99
CA GLY A 30 7.22 1.58 6.01
C GLY A 30 7.19 0.73 7.28
N ILE A 31 6.93 -0.58 7.12
CA ILE A 31 6.98 -1.56 8.22
C ILE A 31 8.33 -1.55 8.95
N GLY A 32 9.43 -1.34 8.20
CA GLY A 32 10.76 -1.20 8.79
C GLY A 32 10.87 0.00 9.72
N ILE A 33 10.32 1.16 9.33
CA ILE A 33 10.26 2.36 10.17
C ILE A 33 9.45 2.07 11.44
N ASP A 34 8.28 1.48 11.31
CA ASP A 34 7.42 1.14 12.45
C ASP A 34 8.09 0.15 13.41
N THR A 35 8.93 -0.75 12.88
CA THR A 35 9.74 -1.67 13.66
C THR A 35 10.86 -0.95 14.41
N ASP A 36 11.51 0.03 13.79
CA ASP A 36 12.49 0.89 14.44
C ASP A 36 11.83 1.74 15.54
N GLU A 37 10.63 2.27 15.29
CA GLU A 37 9.84 3.00 16.27
C GLU A 37 9.44 2.12 17.46
N PHE A 38 9.06 0.87 17.20
CA PHE A 38 8.79 -0.11 18.24
C PHE A 38 10.04 -0.43 19.05
N ALA A 39 11.20 -0.57 18.42
CA ALA A 39 12.45 -0.80 19.14
C ALA A 39 12.81 0.37 20.08
N GLN A 40 12.45 1.60 19.71
CA GLN A 40 12.74 2.83 20.45
C GLN A 40 11.54 3.37 21.27
N HIS A 41 10.44 2.60 21.38
CA HIS A 41 9.18 3.08 21.93
C HIS A 41 9.29 3.62 23.37
N THR A 42 10.19 3.05 24.19
CA THR A 42 10.43 3.51 25.57
C THR A 42 11.06 4.89 25.63
N GLU A 43 11.94 5.21 24.67
CA GLU A 43 12.62 6.50 24.60
C GLU A 43 11.68 7.58 24.06
N MET A 44 10.84 7.20 23.10
CA MET A 44 9.85 8.08 22.47
C MET A 44 8.53 8.19 23.23
N ASN A 45 8.37 7.46 24.34
CA ASN A 45 7.13 7.38 25.13
C ASN A 45 5.89 6.96 24.30
N ILE A 46 6.06 6.05 23.33
CA ILE A 46 4.96 5.53 22.52
C ILE A 46 4.36 4.30 23.23
N PRO A 47 3.06 4.28 23.53
CA PRO A 47 2.46 3.14 24.19
C PRO A 47 2.31 1.94 23.24
N ILE A 48 2.46 0.74 23.81
CA ILE A 48 2.46 -0.54 23.07
C ILE A 48 1.20 -0.74 22.22
N TRP A 49 0.04 -0.23 22.67
CA TRP A 49 -1.21 -0.42 21.92
C TRP A 49 -1.20 0.25 20.55
N TYR A 50 -0.43 1.32 20.37
CA TYR A 50 -0.26 2.00 19.09
C TYR A 50 0.34 1.05 18.05
N PHE A 51 1.28 0.20 18.45
CA PHE A 51 1.92 -0.72 17.53
C PHE A 51 0.98 -1.85 17.07
N TYR A 52 0.03 -2.28 17.90
CA TYR A 52 -1.02 -3.20 17.43
C TYR A 52 -1.89 -2.57 16.35
N LEU A 53 -2.16 -1.26 16.46
CA LEU A 53 -2.91 -0.51 15.46
C LEU A 53 -2.09 -0.39 14.17
N ILE A 54 -0.82 0.04 14.26
CA ILE A 54 -0.02 0.33 13.08
C ILE A 54 0.36 -0.93 12.31
N TYR A 55 0.80 -2.00 12.99
CA TYR A 55 1.08 -3.29 12.35
C TYR A 55 -0.17 -3.94 11.76
N PHE A 56 -1.36 -3.65 12.30
CA PHE A 56 -2.60 -4.07 11.67
C PHE A 56 -2.82 -3.32 10.34
N VAL A 57 -2.55 -2.02 10.28
CA VAL A 57 -2.63 -1.25 9.03
C VAL A 57 -1.59 -1.73 8.02
N ASP A 58 -0.37 -2.01 8.45
CA ASP A 58 0.68 -2.62 7.61
C ASP A 58 0.23 -3.94 6.99
N LEU A 59 -0.39 -4.81 7.80
CA LEU A 59 -0.95 -6.05 7.32
C LEU A 59 -2.03 -5.79 6.26
N LEU A 60 -2.90 -4.78 6.46
CA LEU A 60 -3.90 -4.39 5.47
C LEU A 60 -3.27 -3.88 4.17
N MET A 61 -2.15 -3.16 4.24
CA MET A 61 -1.40 -2.73 3.05
C MET A 61 -0.87 -3.94 2.28
N VAL A 62 -0.20 -4.88 2.94
CA VAL A 62 0.32 -6.10 2.30
C VAL A 62 -0.81 -6.94 1.72
N VAL A 63 -1.91 -7.13 2.47
CA VAL A 63 -3.10 -7.85 2.00
C VAL A 63 -3.73 -7.14 0.79
N GLY A 64 -3.79 -5.81 0.81
CA GLY A 64 -4.25 -5.00 -0.32
C GLY A 64 -3.46 -5.29 -1.60
N LEU A 65 -2.12 -5.31 -1.52
CA LEU A 65 -1.25 -5.64 -2.66
C LEU A 65 -1.45 -7.07 -3.16
N VAL A 66 -1.56 -8.05 -2.26
CA VAL A 66 -1.84 -9.45 -2.61
C VAL A 66 -3.20 -9.56 -3.33
N LEU A 67 -4.21 -8.85 -2.85
CA LEU A 67 -5.53 -8.80 -3.47
C LEU A 67 -5.48 -8.16 -4.87
N ILE A 68 -4.70 -7.08 -5.06
CA ILE A 68 -4.46 -6.48 -6.38
C ILE A 68 -3.79 -7.48 -7.32
N TYR A 69 -2.79 -8.22 -6.84
CA TYR A 69 -2.12 -9.26 -7.65
C TYR A 69 -3.12 -10.33 -8.14
N PHE A 70 -4.11 -10.70 -7.34
CA PHE A 70 -5.16 -11.64 -7.73
C PHE A 70 -6.35 -10.99 -8.46
N TYR A 71 -6.22 -9.73 -8.88
CA TYR A 71 -7.29 -8.96 -9.52
C TYR A 71 -8.57 -8.94 -8.67
N ARG A 72 -8.46 -8.67 -7.37
CA ARG A 72 -9.62 -8.46 -6.49
C ARG A 72 -9.86 -6.96 -6.35
N LYS A 73 -11.06 -6.49 -6.71
CA LYS A 73 -11.40 -5.04 -6.67
C LYS A 73 -11.16 -4.43 -5.30
N ILE A 74 -11.51 -5.18 -4.26
CA ILE A 74 -11.33 -4.75 -2.88
C ILE A 74 -9.87 -4.39 -2.57
N GLY A 75 -8.87 -5.05 -3.18
CA GLY A 75 -7.47 -4.70 -2.99
C GLY A 75 -7.12 -3.29 -3.48
N ALA A 76 -7.68 -2.88 -4.62
CA ALA A 76 -7.47 -1.55 -5.21
C ALA A 76 -8.09 -0.41 -4.38
N PHE A 77 -9.03 -0.72 -3.48
CA PHE A 77 -9.56 0.25 -2.53
C PHE A 77 -8.89 0.14 -1.17
N LEU A 78 -8.63 -1.08 -0.71
CA LEU A 78 -8.03 -1.38 0.58
C LEU A 78 -6.62 -0.80 0.70
N PHE A 79 -5.79 -0.98 -0.33
CA PHE A 79 -4.40 -0.50 -0.28
C PHE A 79 -4.29 1.02 -0.06
N PRO A 80 -4.86 1.90 -0.91
CA PRO A 80 -4.77 3.34 -0.69
C PRO A 80 -5.47 3.78 0.60
N ALA A 81 -6.57 3.13 0.99
CA ALA A 81 -7.21 3.42 2.27
C ALA A 81 -6.29 3.10 3.46
N ALA A 82 -5.61 1.95 3.43
CA ALA A 82 -4.67 1.55 4.47
C ALA A 82 -3.47 2.51 4.54
N VAL A 83 -2.89 2.91 3.40
CA VAL A 83 -1.80 3.92 3.38
C VAL A 83 -2.26 5.26 3.97
N VAL A 84 -3.49 5.70 3.65
CA VAL A 84 -4.04 6.92 4.25
C VAL A 84 -4.20 6.77 5.75
N PHE A 85 -4.75 5.65 6.25
CA PHE A 85 -4.86 5.42 7.68
C PHE A 85 -3.49 5.36 8.37
N HIS A 86 -2.51 4.71 7.75
CA HIS A 86 -1.13 4.66 8.24
C HIS A 86 -0.56 6.07 8.42
N PHE A 87 -0.68 6.90 7.38
CA PHE A 87 -0.27 8.29 7.39
C PHE A 87 -0.99 9.10 8.47
N LEU A 88 -2.32 8.97 8.59
CA LEU A 88 -3.09 9.70 9.60
C LEU A 88 -2.70 9.26 11.01
N PHE A 89 -2.43 7.98 11.25
CA PHE A 89 -2.00 7.51 12.57
C PHE A 89 -0.63 8.07 12.93
N HIS A 90 0.35 8.06 12.03
CA HIS A 90 1.64 8.72 12.29
C HIS A 90 1.49 10.24 12.47
N ASN A 91 0.71 10.89 11.62
CA ASN A 91 0.59 12.34 11.64
C ASN A 91 -0.19 12.86 12.85
N TYR A 92 -1.30 12.21 13.24
CA TYR A 92 -2.11 12.67 14.37
C TYR A 92 -1.64 12.12 15.71
N TYR A 93 -1.14 10.89 15.76
CA TYR A 93 -0.75 10.28 17.02
C TYR A 93 0.70 10.61 17.40
N LEU A 94 1.63 10.47 16.45
CA LEU A 94 3.05 10.71 16.68
C LEU A 94 3.51 12.12 16.27
N SER A 95 2.64 12.91 15.63
CA SER A 95 3.03 14.19 15.00
C SER A 95 4.16 14.05 13.97
N THR A 96 4.28 12.85 13.39
CA THR A 96 5.34 12.49 12.44
C THR A 96 4.80 12.52 11.02
N PHE A 97 5.52 13.19 10.12
CA PHE A 97 5.21 13.19 8.69
C PHE A 97 6.10 12.18 7.97
N LEU A 98 5.56 11.00 7.67
CA LEU A 98 6.30 9.95 6.97
C LEU A 98 6.27 10.17 5.45
N TYR A 99 7.44 10.48 4.89
CA TYR A 99 7.62 10.59 3.43
C TYR A 99 7.43 9.25 2.71
N THR A 100 7.60 8.13 3.42
CA THR A 100 7.33 6.79 2.89
C THR A 100 5.86 6.60 2.54
N ASP A 101 4.93 7.13 3.33
CA ASP A 101 3.49 7.05 3.06
C ASP A 101 3.08 7.85 1.83
N VAL A 102 3.57 9.09 1.73
CA VAL A 102 3.32 9.95 0.58
C VAL A 102 3.91 9.33 -0.68
N THR A 103 5.10 8.74 -0.57
CA THR A 103 5.75 8.01 -1.66
C THR A 103 4.93 6.79 -2.08
N ASN A 104 4.42 6.01 -1.13
CA ASN A 104 3.53 4.87 -1.41
C ASN A 104 2.25 5.31 -2.12
N MET A 105 1.62 6.42 -1.70
CA MET A 105 0.47 6.99 -2.40
C MET A 105 0.80 7.42 -3.83
N PHE A 106 1.93 8.11 -4.02
CA PHE A 106 2.38 8.54 -5.35
C PHE A 106 2.65 7.36 -6.28
N LEU A 107 3.38 6.35 -5.79
CA LEU A 107 3.62 5.11 -6.51
C LEU A 107 2.31 4.40 -6.83
N TYR A 108 1.36 4.38 -5.89
CA TYR A 108 0.06 3.75 -6.10
C TYR A 108 -0.73 4.42 -7.22
N VAL A 109 -0.70 5.75 -7.32
CA VAL A 109 -1.32 6.45 -8.45
C VAL A 109 -0.65 6.05 -9.77
N GLY A 110 0.69 5.96 -9.81
CA GLY A 110 1.44 5.49 -10.98
C GLY A 110 1.07 4.06 -11.38
N VAL A 111 1.04 3.13 -10.42
CA VAL A 111 0.59 1.74 -10.64
C VAL A 111 -0.89 1.69 -11.03
N GLY A 112 -1.71 2.56 -10.45
CA GLY A 112 -3.12 2.74 -10.77
C GLY A 112 -3.32 3.02 -12.25
N LEU A 113 -2.63 4.03 -12.76
CA LEU A 113 -2.70 4.47 -14.15
C LEU A 113 -2.11 3.45 -15.13
N LEU A 114 -0.98 2.82 -14.79
CA LEU A 114 -0.21 1.99 -15.74
C LEU A 114 -0.53 0.50 -15.67
N ALA A 115 -1.05 0.00 -14.55
CA ALA A 115 -1.20 -1.43 -14.29
C ALA A 115 -2.62 -1.83 -13.89
N ILE A 116 -3.30 -1.04 -13.04
CA ILE A 116 -4.64 -1.37 -12.54
C ILE A 116 -5.72 -0.99 -13.55
N ILE A 117 -5.75 0.26 -14.02
CA ILE A 117 -6.78 0.77 -14.94
C ILE A 117 -6.82 -0.01 -16.27
N PRO A 118 -5.68 -0.28 -16.95
CA PRO A 118 -5.70 -1.04 -18.20
C PRO A 118 -6.26 -2.46 -18.02
N LYS A 119 -6.00 -3.06 -16.86
CA LYS A 119 -6.42 -4.43 -16.53
C LYS A 119 -7.71 -4.49 -15.71
N TRP A 120 -8.42 -3.38 -15.53
CA TRP A 120 -9.58 -3.28 -14.63
C TRP A 120 -10.70 -4.28 -14.96
N GLN A 121 -10.87 -4.62 -16.24
CA GLN A 121 -11.84 -5.63 -16.68
C GLN A 121 -11.62 -7.03 -16.07
N PHE A 122 -10.41 -7.33 -15.60
CA PHE A 122 -10.09 -8.60 -14.95
C PHE A 122 -10.30 -8.56 -13.44
N PHE A 123 -10.49 -7.37 -12.85
CA PHE A 123 -10.76 -7.24 -11.43
C PHE A 123 -12.17 -7.73 -11.11
N LYS A 124 -12.27 -8.66 -10.16
CA LYS A 124 -13.53 -9.23 -9.64
C LYS A 124 -13.85 -8.67 -8.27
#